data_AF-A0A2D8A4V2-F1
#
_entry.id   AF-A0A2D8A4V2-F1
#
_cell.length_a   1.000
_cell.length_b   1.000
_cell.length_c   1.000
_cell.angle_alpha   90.00
_cell.angle_beta   90.00
_cell.angle_gamma   90.00
#
_symmetry.space_group_name_H-M   'P 1'
#
loop_
_entity.id
_entity.type
_entity.pdbx_description
1 polymer ?
#
loop_
_entity_poly.entity_id
_entity_poly.type
_entity_poly.pdbx_seq_one_letter_code
_entity_poly.pdbx_strand_id
1 'polypeptide(L)'
;MESRRSPRQTAIRMLAQEYSDASLTEMGTGEFDPSFVITKLGARVNRALVAGVIDRLERRDGDNGPSYSGHIRDPTGNHVFNIAPFQEEMHSEAEELLARFESGDRFLISLVGKARWFETEDGGVFTSLRVEQLAIIDKERYSRWLVDAAEATLRRMKAYEDSVGLEAEATTLANRGIPKDVAEGMAQARSHYPEFDLENYRVGVLQALSIASGRSSMAEAELEMSRSQESVDDQGIESPETKAPIEPVGDISATIIRAIESADGGQGAEYDS
;
A
#
# COMPACT_ATOMS: atom_id res chain seq x y z
N MET A 1 38.32 6.02 7.94
CA MET A 1 36.97 5.94 8.53
C MET A 1 36.41 4.59 8.12
N GLU A 2 36.52 3.58 8.99
CA GLU A 2 36.07 2.23 8.64
C GLU A 2 34.56 2.23 8.47
N SER A 3 34.09 1.87 7.26
CA SER A 3 32.68 1.65 6.98
C SER A 3 32.20 0.49 7.85
N ARG A 4 31.52 0.84 8.95
CA ARG A 4 30.89 -0.12 9.86
C ARG A 4 29.75 -0.75 9.07
N ARG A 5 30.01 -1.89 8.41
CA ARG A 5 28.98 -2.65 7.69
C ARG A 5 27.86 -3.00 8.67
N SER A 6 26.76 -2.26 8.59
CA SER A 6 25.54 -2.57 9.33
C SER A 6 25.06 -3.97 8.90
N PRO A 7 24.66 -4.85 9.84
CA PRO A 7 24.14 -6.15 9.48
C PRO A 7 22.91 -5.99 8.58
N ARG A 8 22.82 -6.80 7.53
CA ARG A 8 21.68 -6.77 6.60
C ARG A 8 20.40 -7.11 7.37
N GLN A 9 19.40 -6.24 7.28
CA GLN A 9 18.09 -6.52 7.85
C GLN A 9 17.45 -7.72 7.14
N THR A 10 16.89 -8.64 7.93
CA THR A 10 16.04 -9.73 7.45
C THR A 10 14.72 -9.16 6.91
N ALA A 11 14.16 -9.80 5.88
CA ALA A 11 12.87 -9.38 5.32
C ALA A 11 11.76 -9.45 6.38
N ILE A 12 11.08 -8.32 6.61
CA ILE A 12 9.96 -8.21 7.54
C ILE A 12 8.72 -8.78 6.86
N ARG A 13 7.99 -9.67 7.54
CA ARG A 13 6.68 -10.12 7.05
C ARG A 13 5.64 -9.04 7.31
N MET A 14 4.89 -8.72 6.27
CA MET A 14 4.03 -7.54 6.26
C MET A 14 2.79 -7.78 5.44
N LEU A 15 1.63 -7.44 6.02
CA LEU A 15 0.37 -7.32 5.30
C LEU A 15 0.34 -6.02 4.50
N ALA A 16 -0.36 -6.01 3.36
CA ALA A 16 -0.38 -4.91 2.40
C ALA A 16 -0.76 -3.59 3.05
N GLN A 17 -1.83 -3.59 3.85
CA GLN A 17 -2.34 -2.39 4.50
C GLN A 17 -1.30 -1.69 5.37
N GLU A 18 -0.46 -2.43 6.09
CA GLU A 18 0.57 -1.84 6.94
C GLU A 18 1.65 -1.13 6.11
N TYR A 19 2.00 -1.66 4.94
CA TYR A 19 3.03 -1.08 4.08
C TYR A 19 2.50 0.08 3.23
N SER A 20 1.27 -0.04 2.71
CA SER A 20 0.65 0.98 1.86
C SER A 20 0.30 2.25 2.64
N ASP A 21 0.02 2.13 3.94
CA ASP A 21 -0.30 3.26 4.81
C ASP A 21 0.93 4.11 5.18
N ALA A 22 2.14 3.64 4.87
CA ALA A 22 3.37 4.31 5.28
C ALA A 22 3.69 5.50 4.37
N SER A 23 3.96 6.65 4.98
CA SER A 23 4.40 7.88 4.30
C SER A 23 5.70 8.46 4.86
N LEU A 24 6.26 7.89 5.93
CA LEU A 24 7.55 8.28 6.47
C LEU A 24 8.67 7.48 5.80
N THR A 25 9.64 8.19 5.26
CA THR A 25 10.83 7.60 4.64
C THR A 25 12.08 8.09 5.36
N GLU A 26 13.08 7.22 5.41
CA GLU A 26 14.37 7.54 5.96
C GLU A 26 15.43 7.24 4.91
N MET A 27 16.16 8.29 4.52
CA MET A 27 17.28 8.15 3.61
C MET A 27 18.58 8.05 4.38
N GLY A 28 19.37 7.04 4.07
CA GLY A 28 20.75 6.96 4.52
C GLY A 28 21.56 8.16 4.03
N THR A 29 22.44 8.68 4.89
CA THR A 29 23.22 9.89 4.59
C THR A 29 24.43 9.65 3.70
N GLY A 30 24.93 8.41 3.67
CA GLY A 30 26.04 7.97 2.84
C GLY A 30 25.57 7.17 1.61
N GLU A 31 26.45 7.07 0.61
CA GLU A 31 26.23 6.34 -0.64
C GLU A 31 25.82 4.86 -0.44
N PHE A 32 26.22 4.26 0.67
CA PHE A 32 25.92 2.87 1.03
C PHE A 32 24.97 2.74 2.22
N ASP A 33 24.50 3.84 2.79
CA ASP A 33 23.63 3.80 3.94
C ASP A 33 22.23 3.32 3.51
N PRO A 34 21.62 2.40 4.28
CA PRO A 34 20.33 1.85 3.92
C PRO A 34 19.24 2.92 4.05
N SER A 35 18.30 2.89 3.11
CA SER A 35 17.04 3.62 3.24
C SER A 35 15.95 2.73 3.83
N PHE A 36 14.99 3.34 4.53
CA PHE A 36 13.86 2.64 5.13
C PHE A 36 12.55 3.34 4.80
N VAL A 37 11.48 2.56 4.72
CA VAL A 37 10.10 3.05 4.87
C VAL A 37 9.67 2.74 6.29
N ILE A 38 9.12 3.72 7.01
CA ILE A 38 8.71 3.55 8.40
C ILE A 38 7.19 3.48 8.47
N THR A 39 6.63 2.33 8.87
CA THR A 39 5.18 2.14 8.96
C THR A 39 4.57 2.90 10.13
N LYS A 40 3.25 3.13 10.09
CA LYS A 40 2.49 3.72 11.20
C LYS A 40 2.63 2.93 12.52
N LEU A 41 2.80 1.60 12.41
CA LEU A 41 3.04 0.69 13.52
C LEU A 41 4.53 0.60 13.93
N GLY A 42 5.37 1.51 13.44
CA GLY A 42 6.77 1.64 13.84
C GLY A 42 7.72 0.60 13.22
N ALA A 43 7.32 -0.11 12.17
CA ALA A 43 8.23 -1.00 11.47
C ALA A 43 9.20 -0.18 10.61
N ARG A 44 10.52 -0.33 10.82
CA ARG A 44 11.55 0.20 9.91
C ARG A 44 11.83 -0.81 8.80
N VAL A 45 11.29 -0.60 7.61
CA VAL A 45 11.32 -1.57 6.51
C VAL A 45 12.39 -1.22 5.48
N ASN A 46 13.48 -2.00 5.43
CA ASN A 46 14.40 -2.02 4.28
C ASN A 46 14.05 -3.13 3.30
N ARG A 47 13.57 -4.26 3.81
CA ARG A 47 13.11 -5.43 3.04
C ARG A 47 11.82 -5.98 3.62
N ALA A 48 10.92 -6.41 2.74
CA ALA A 48 9.70 -7.10 3.13
C ALA A 48 9.61 -8.47 2.45
N LEU A 49 9.01 -9.43 3.16
CA LEU A 49 8.55 -10.71 2.62
C LEU A 49 7.02 -10.66 2.56
N VAL A 50 6.49 -10.63 1.35
CA VAL A 50 5.06 -10.51 1.08
C VAL A 50 4.57 -11.68 0.25
N ALA A 51 3.30 -12.02 0.35
CA ALA A 51 2.70 -13.05 -0.48
C ALA A 51 1.23 -12.77 -0.74
N GLY A 52 0.70 -13.36 -1.80
CA GLY A 52 -0.68 -13.15 -2.20
C GLY A 52 -0.97 -13.66 -3.60
N VAL A 53 -2.16 -13.38 -4.10
CA VAL A 53 -2.57 -13.74 -5.46
C VAL A 53 -2.08 -12.66 -6.43
N ILE A 54 -1.56 -13.05 -7.59
CA ILE A 54 -1.22 -12.08 -8.63
C ILE A 54 -2.48 -11.38 -9.15
N ASP A 55 -2.50 -10.04 -9.06
CA ASP A 55 -3.64 -9.19 -9.40
C ASP A 55 -3.40 -8.43 -10.71
N ARG A 56 -2.18 -7.91 -10.87
CA ARG A 56 -1.72 -7.18 -12.06
C ARG A 56 -0.28 -7.54 -12.36
N LEU A 57 0.06 -7.68 -13.64
CA LEU A 57 1.44 -7.78 -14.10
C LEU A 57 1.53 -7.12 -15.47
N GLU A 58 2.42 -6.14 -15.61
CA GLU A 58 2.60 -5.34 -16.81
C GLU A 58 4.07 -5.27 -17.17
N ARG A 59 4.35 -5.31 -18.47
CA ARG A 59 5.67 -5.10 -19.06
C ARG A 59 5.72 -3.72 -19.70
N ARG A 60 6.80 -3.00 -19.48
CA ARG A 60 7.08 -1.70 -20.11
C ARG A 60 8.46 -1.73 -20.75
N ASP A 61 8.50 -1.48 -22.05
CA ASP A 61 9.74 -1.20 -22.77
C ASP A 61 10.17 0.23 -22.55
N GLY A 62 11.43 0.42 -22.15
CA GLY A 62 12.07 1.72 -22.10
C GLY A 62 13.44 1.70 -22.75
N ASP A 63 14.07 2.85 -22.85
CA ASP A 63 15.39 3.01 -23.51
C ASP A 63 16.49 2.15 -22.87
N ASN A 64 16.34 1.83 -21.58
CA ASN A 64 17.29 1.02 -20.81
C ASN A 64 16.94 -0.48 -20.76
N GLY A 65 15.98 -0.93 -21.58
CA GLY A 65 15.46 -2.30 -21.59
C GLY A 65 14.11 -2.45 -20.90
N PRO A 66 13.56 -3.69 -20.86
CA PRO A 66 12.23 -3.95 -20.32
C PRO A 66 12.21 -3.84 -18.80
N SER A 67 11.08 -3.39 -18.27
CA SER A 67 10.76 -3.40 -16.84
C SER A 67 9.41 -4.05 -16.61
N TYR A 68 9.21 -4.57 -15.41
CA TYR A 68 7.95 -5.22 -15.02
C TYR A 68 7.41 -4.58 -13.76
N SER A 69 6.12 -4.33 -13.72
CA SER A 69 5.42 -3.85 -12.53
C SER A 69 4.19 -4.70 -12.28
N GLY A 70 3.92 -5.01 -11.02
CA GLY A 70 2.78 -5.84 -10.68
C GLY A 70 2.23 -5.59 -9.29
N HIS A 71 1.08 -6.21 -9.04
CA HIS A 71 0.34 -6.14 -7.80
C HIS A 71 0.12 -7.54 -7.28
N ILE A 72 0.49 -7.79 -6.02
CA ILE A 72 0.18 -9.01 -5.30
C ILE A 72 -0.88 -8.67 -4.24
N ARG A 73 -2.01 -9.35 -4.28
CA ARG A 73 -3.14 -9.11 -3.39
C ARG A 73 -3.12 -10.06 -2.20
N ASP A 74 -3.16 -9.50 -1.00
CA ASP A 74 -3.43 -10.22 0.25
C ASP A 74 -4.80 -9.76 0.83
N PRO A 75 -5.27 -10.34 1.95
CA PRO A 75 -6.59 -10.03 2.51
C PRO A 75 -6.77 -8.57 2.93
N THR A 76 -5.70 -7.80 3.02
CA THR A 76 -5.69 -6.42 3.50
C THR A 76 -5.46 -5.40 2.40
N GLY A 77 -5.15 -5.84 1.17
CA GLY A 77 -4.94 -4.96 0.03
C GLY A 77 -3.87 -5.45 -0.95
N ASN A 78 -3.24 -4.50 -1.64
CA ASN A 78 -2.26 -4.77 -2.70
C ASN A 78 -0.83 -4.37 -2.29
N HIS A 79 0.11 -5.28 -2.49
CA HIS A 79 1.53 -5.00 -2.54
C HIS A 79 1.92 -4.63 -3.97
N VAL A 80 2.48 -3.44 -4.17
CA VAL A 80 3.03 -3.01 -5.46
C VAL A 80 4.50 -3.43 -5.55
N PHE A 81 4.88 -4.10 -6.64
CA PHE A 81 6.26 -4.51 -6.87
C PHE A 81 6.77 -4.13 -8.26
N ASN A 82 8.09 -4.05 -8.40
CA ASN A 82 8.74 -3.77 -9.67
C ASN A 82 10.05 -4.55 -9.87
N ILE A 83 10.30 -4.98 -11.10
CA ILE A 83 11.57 -5.52 -11.57
C ILE A 83 12.17 -4.50 -12.52
N ALA A 84 13.36 -3.98 -12.16
CA ALA A 84 14.00 -2.92 -12.90
C ALA A 84 14.72 -3.43 -14.16
N PRO A 85 14.99 -2.56 -15.16
CA PRO A 85 15.68 -2.97 -16.38
C PRO A 85 17.06 -3.58 -16.17
N PHE A 86 17.80 -3.12 -15.15
CA PHE A 86 19.13 -3.64 -14.84
C PHE A 86 19.13 -5.02 -14.16
N GLN A 87 17.97 -5.58 -13.82
CA GLN A 87 17.83 -6.91 -13.19
C GLN A 87 17.61 -7.99 -14.24
N GLU A 88 18.52 -8.07 -15.22
CA GLU A 88 18.42 -8.99 -16.37
C GLU A 88 18.24 -10.44 -15.95
N GLU A 89 18.82 -10.84 -14.80
CA GLU A 89 18.70 -12.18 -14.23
C GLU A 89 17.27 -12.56 -13.84
N MET A 90 16.39 -11.58 -13.63
CA MET A 90 14.98 -11.80 -13.27
C MET A 90 14.03 -11.74 -14.47
N HIS A 91 14.50 -11.29 -15.64
CA HIS A 91 13.62 -11.00 -16.78
C HIS A 91 13.02 -12.28 -17.37
N SER A 92 13.77 -13.37 -17.44
CA SER A 92 13.24 -14.65 -17.92
C SER A 92 12.10 -15.16 -17.05
N GLU A 93 12.26 -15.09 -15.72
CA GLU A 93 11.22 -15.45 -14.75
C GLU A 93 10.01 -14.50 -14.86
N ALA A 94 10.25 -13.19 -15.02
CA ALA A 94 9.18 -12.20 -15.18
C ALA A 94 8.34 -12.42 -16.45
N GLU A 95 8.97 -12.75 -17.58
CA GLU A 95 8.28 -13.06 -18.84
C GLU A 95 7.44 -14.35 -18.73
N GLU A 96 7.94 -15.38 -18.05
CA GLU A 96 7.17 -16.60 -17.79
C GLU A 96 5.92 -16.30 -16.94
N LEU A 97 6.09 -15.50 -15.88
CA LEU A 97 4.97 -15.07 -15.05
C LEU A 97 3.95 -14.24 -15.83
N LEU A 98 4.42 -13.33 -16.69
CA LEU A 98 3.58 -12.48 -17.53
C LEU A 98 2.75 -13.32 -18.49
N ALA A 99 3.39 -14.24 -19.23
CA ALA A 99 2.68 -15.12 -20.16
C ALA A 99 1.59 -15.95 -19.46
N ARG A 100 1.86 -16.45 -18.24
CA ARG A 100 0.85 -17.14 -17.43
C ARG A 100 -0.29 -16.20 -17.04
N PHE A 101 0.03 -15.01 -16.53
CA PHE A 101 -0.98 -14.03 -16.12
C PHE A 101 -1.90 -13.61 -17.28
N GLU A 102 -1.33 -13.36 -18.46
CA GLU A 102 -2.04 -13.01 -19.70
C GLU A 102 -2.92 -14.15 -20.23
N SER A 103 -2.55 -15.42 -19.96
CA SER A 103 -3.39 -16.58 -20.28
C SER A 103 -4.64 -16.71 -19.38
N GLY A 104 -4.79 -15.84 -18.37
CA GLY A 104 -5.88 -15.84 -17.41
C GLY A 104 -5.60 -16.66 -16.15
N ASP A 105 -4.40 -17.24 -16.01
CA ASP A 105 -4.01 -17.96 -14.80
C ASP A 105 -3.88 -17.01 -13.60
N ARG A 106 -4.32 -17.47 -12.42
CA ARG A 106 -4.24 -16.75 -11.15
C ARG A 106 -3.60 -17.67 -10.13
N PHE A 107 -2.42 -17.28 -9.68
CA PHE A 107 -1.57 -18.10 -8.83
C PHE A 107 -1.02 -17.28 -7.66
N LEU A 108 -0.63 -18.00 -6.62
CA LEU A 108 -0.04 -17.40 -5.42
C LEU A 108 1.44 -17.16 -5.65
N ILE A 109 1.92 -15.98 -5.27
CA ILE A 109 3.32 -15.58 -5.33
C ILE A 109 3.77 -15.21 -3.92
N SER A 110 5.00 -15.59 -3.58
CA SER A 110 5.77 -14.98 -2.50
C SER A 110 6.89 -14.14 -3.09
N LEU A 111 7.20 -13.01 -2.46
CA LEU A 111 8.21 -12.07 -2.91
C LEU A 111 9.01 -11.51 -1.75
N VAL A 112 10.33 -11.51 -1.88
CA VAL A 112 11.23 -10.69 -1.08
C VAL A 112 11.59 -9.46 -1.91
N GLY A 113 11.31 -8.29 -1.37
CA GLY A 113 11.57 -7.03 -2.06
C GLY A 113 12.23 -6.00 -1.17
N LYS A 114 13.08 -5.17 -1.78
CA LYS A 114 13.68 -4.00 -1.15
C LYS A 114 12.69 -2.84 -1.22
N ALA A 115 12.50 -2.17 -0.08
CA ALA A 115 11.63 -1.01 0.02
C ALA A 115 12.05 0.10 -0.96
N ARG A 116 11.07 0.64 -1.67
CA ARG A 116 11.15 1.78 -2.56
C ARG A 116 9.94 2.66 -2.34
N TRP A 117 10.10 3.93 -2.66
CA TRP A 117 8.99 4.87 -2.67
C TRP A 117 9.18 5.87 -3.80
N PHE A 118 8.09 6.54 -4.15
CA PHE A 118 8.12 7.74 -4.95
C PHE A 118 7.22 8.79 -4.31
N GLU A 119 7.60 10.04 -4.48
CA GLU A 119 6.87 11.19 -3.97
C GLU A 119 6.19 11.89 -5.13
N THR A 120 4.91 12.22 -4.97
CA THR A 120 4.15 13.00 -5.94
C THR A 120 4.31 14.50 -5.68
N GLU A 121 3.98 15.33 -6.67
CA GLU A 121 4.16 16.79 -6.58
C GLU A 121 3.34 17.43 -5.45
N ASP A 122 2.23 16.80 -5.07
CA ASP A 122 1.37 17.18 -3.95
C ASP A 122 1.86 16.65 -2.58
N GLY A 123 3.02 15.97 -2.55
CA GLY A 123 3.64 15.46 -1.32
C GLY A 123 3.12 14.08 -0.89
N GLY A 124 2.31 13.41 -1.72
CA GLY A 124 1.92 12.02 -1.50
C GLY A 124 3.12 11.07 -1.59
N VAL A 125 3.19 10.10 -0.69
CA VAL A 125 4.23 9.06 -0.70
C VAL A 125 3.61 7.73 -1.05
N PHE A 126 4.13 7.09 -2.08
CA PHE A 126 3.67 5.77 -2.52
C PHE A 126 4.79 4.76 -2.38
N THR A 127 4.51 3.67 -1.68
CA THR A 127 5.48 2.62 -1.38
C THR A 127 5.41 1.48 -2.41
N SER A 128 6.56 0.89 -2.71
CA SER A 128 6.68 -0.25 -3.63
C SER A 128 7.86 -1.13 -3.23
N LEU A 129 7.85 -2.37 -3.72
CA LEU A 129 8.90 -3.35 -3.46
C LEU A 129 9.66 -3.65 -4.74
N ARG A 130 10.94 -3.25 -4.80
CA ARG A 130 11.81 -3.74 -5.86
C ARG A 130 12.19 -5.17 -5.59
N VAL A 131 11.83 -6.08 -6.48
CA VAL A 131 12.00 -7.51 -6.27
C VAL A 131 13.48 -7.86 -6.11
N GLU A 132 13.82 -8.65 -5.09
CA GLU A 132 15.12 -9.34 -4.98
C GLU A 132 14.96 -10.85 -5.25
N GLN A 133 13.80 -11.42 -4.90
CA GLN A 133 13.46 -12.81 -5.18
C GLN A 133 11.93 -12.94 -5.24
N LEU A 134 11.44 -13.78 -6.15
CA LEU A 134 10.03 -14.15 -6.20
C LEU A 134 9.90 -15.68 -6.37
N ALA A 135 8.73 -16.24 -6.06
CA ALA A 135 8.43 -17.63 -6.32
C ALA A 135 6.91 -17.87 -6.34
N ILE A 136 6.45 -18.76 -7.20
CA ILE A 136 5.09 -19.30 -7.13
C ILE A 136 5.00 -20.25 -5.93
N ILE A 137 3.98 -20.08 -5.10
CA ILE A 137 3.77 -20.86 -3.88
C ILE A 137 2.45 -21.61 -3.92
N ASP A 138 2.32 -22.62 -3.06
CA ASP A 138 1.08 -23.34 -2.84
C ASP A 138 0.26 -22.70 -1.70
N LYS A 139 -0.96 -23.22 -1.51
CA LYS A 139 -1.87 -22.76 -0.44
C LYS A 139 -1.29 -22.97 0.95
N GLU A 140 -0.51 -24.03 1.18
CA GLU A 140 0.05 -24.34 2.50
C GLU A 140 1.10 -23.31 2.92
N ARG A 141 2.01 -22.97 2.01
CA ARG A 141 3.00 -21.89 2.19
C ARG A 141 2.32 -20.54 2.37
N TYR A 142 1.26 -20.29 1.62
CA TYR A 142 0.49 -19.05 1.74
C TYR A 142 -0.20 -18.92 3.11
N SER A 143 -0.89 -19.97 3.58
CA SER A 143 -1.49 -19.98 4.92
C SER A 143 -0.46 -19.79 6.02
N ARG A 144 0.73 -20.39 5.90
CA ARG A 144 1.83 -20.15 6.85
C ARG A 144 2.29 -18.70 6.83
N TRP A 145 2.48 -18.12 5.64
CA TRP A 145 2.85 -16.71 5.52
C TRP A 145 1.79 -15.79 6.13
N LEU A 146 0.49 -16.06 5.94
CA LEU A 146 -0.59 -15.28 6.56
C LEU A 146 -0.51 -15.29 8.08
N VAL A 147 -0.29 -16.46 8.70
CA VAL A 147 -0.12 -16.57 10.17
C VAL A 147 1.09 -15.77 10.62
N ASP A 148 2.25 -15.97 9.98
CA ASP A 148 3.48 -15.29 10.38
C ASP A 148 3.36 -13.76 10.19
N ALA A 149 2.72 -13.29 9.11
CA ALA A 149 2.50 -11.87 8.85
C ALA A 149 1.53 -11.25 9.85
N ALA A 150 0.42 -11.94 10.15
CA ALA A 150 -0.54 -11.52 11.17
C ALA A 150 0.10 -11.44 12.56
N GLU A 151 0.91 -12.43 12.97
CA GLU A 151 1.66 -12.39 14.23
C GLU A 151 2.63 -11.20 14.27
N ALA A 152 3.36 -10.97 13.18
CA ALA A 152 4.30 -9.86 13.09
C ALA A 152 3.59 -8.49 13.19
N THR A 153 2.43 -8.33 12.55
CA THR A 153 1.61 -7.11 12.64
C THR A 153 1.04 -6.95 14.05
N LEU A 154 0.49 -8.00 14.67
CA LEU A 154 0.00 -7.97 16.06
C LEU A 154 1.07 -7.54 17.07
N ARG A 155 2.31 -8.03 16.91
CA ARG A 155 3.45 -7.61 17.73
C ARG A 155 3.68 -6.10 17.65
N ARG A 156 3.56 -5.52 16.45
CA ARG A 156 3.75 -4.07 16.22
C ARG A 156 2.56 -3.24 16.67
N MET A 157 1.33 -3.74 16.50
CA MET A 157 0.12 -3.13 17.07
C MET A 157 0.22 -3.03 18.58
N LYS A 158 0.61 -4.13 19.26
CA LYS A 158 0.85 -4.11 20.70
C LYS A 158 1.93 -3.10 21.09
N ALA A 159 3.03 -3.05 20.35
CA ALA A 159 4.10 -2.08 20.60
C ALA A 159 3.61 -0.62 20.43
N TYR A 160 2.71 -0.36 19.48
CA TYR A 160 2.08 0.95 19.31
C TYR A 160 1.21 1.28 20.51
N GLU A 161 0.29 0.40 20.92
CA GLU A 161 -0.57 0.58 22.09
C GLU A 161 0.26 0.87 23.35
N ASP A 162 1.29 0.06 23.60
CA ASP A 162 2.19 0.22 24.75
C ASP A 162 3.03 1.53 24.67
N SER A 163 3.15 2.15 23.48
CA SER A 163 3.86 3.42 23.28
C SER A 163 2.99 4.66 23.53
N VAL A 164 1.66 4.52 23.47
CA VAL A 164 0.73 5.65 23.65
C VAL A 164 0.91 6.24 25.04
N GLY A 165 1.01 7.57 25.13
CA GLY A 165 1.22 8.29 26.38
C GLY A 165 2.66 8.27 26.92
N LEU A 166 3.59 7.61 26.22
CA LEU A 166 5.02 7.71 26.48
C LEU A 166 5.66 8.81 25.63
N GLU A 167 6.84 9.29 26.04
CA GLU A 167 7.68 10.14 25.20
C GLU A 167 8.16 9.37 23.97
N ALA A 168 8.07 9.99 22.79
CA ALA A 168 8.46 9.42 21.51
C ALA A 168 9.99 9.39 21.32
N GLU A 169 10.69 8.79 22.28
CA GLU A 169 12.13 8.58 22.26
C GLU A 169 12.45 7.09 22.34
N ALA A 170 13.26 6.58 21.42
CA ALA A 170 13.58 5.17 21.32
C ALA A 170 14.13 4.56 22.63
N THR A 171 14.97 5.30 23.36
CA THR A 171 15.52 4.87 24.66
C THR A 171 14.42 4.68 25.69
N THR A 172 13.49 5.64 25.79
CA THR A 172 12.36 5.61 26.71
C THR A 172 11.41 4.46 26.39
N LEU A 173 11.07 4.28 25.11
CA LEU A 173 10.23 3.17 24.66
C LEU A 173 10.86 1.81 24.98
N ALA A 174 12.16 1.63 24.69
CA ALA A 174 12.87 0.40 25.00
C ALA A 174 12.93 0.10 26.51
N ASN A 175 13.13 1.13 27.35
CA ASN A 175 13.13 0.99 28.81
C ASN A 175 11.76 0.62 29.37
N ARG A 176 10.67 0.90 28.64
CA ARG A 176 9.29 0.54 28.99
C ARG A 176 8.86 -0.82 28.46
N GLY A 177 9.75 -1.57 27.81
CA GLY A 177 9.51 -2.95 27.38
C GLY A 177 9.09 -3.08 25.91
N ILE A 178 9.04 -1.99 25.15
CA ILE A 178 8.85 -2.07 23.69
C ILE A 178 10.09 -2.74 23.08
N PRO A 179 9.93 -3.75 22.20
CA PRO A 179 11.06 -4.44 21.61
C PRO A 179 12.02 -3.49 20.88
N LYS A 180 13.33 -3.68 21.09
CA LYS A 180 14.38 -2.79 20.56
C LYS A 180 14.39 -2.67 19.04
N ASP A 181 13.98 -3.74 18.35
CA ASP A 181 13.83 -3.79 16.89
C ASP A 181 12.70 -2.90 16.36
N VAL A 182 11.74 -2.52 17.22
CA VAL A 182 10.58 -1.67 16.87
C VAL A 182 10.70 -0.27 17.49
N ALA A 183 11.38 -0.13 18.64
CA ALA A 183 11.43 1.12 19.41
C ALA A 183 11.93 2.33 18.61
N GLU A 184 12.95 2.15 17.75
CA GLU A 184 13.47 3.24 16.91
C GLU A 184 12.46 3.71 15.87
N GLY A 185 11.90 2.76 15.10
CA GLY A 185 10.87 3.07 14.11
C GLY A 185 9.58 3.59 14.75
N MET A 186 9.23 3.12 15.95
CA MET A 186 8.08 3.60 16.71
C MET A 186 8.24 5.05 17.15
N ALA A 187 9.42 5.44 17.66
CA ALA A 187 9.69 6.83 18.03
C ALA A 187 9.55 7.78 16.84
N GLN A 188 10.08 7.38 15.68
CA GLN A 188 9.95 8.12 14.43
C GLN A 188 8.50 8.17 13.95
N ALA A 189 7.79 7.04 13.97
CA ALA A 189 6.38 6.95 13.59
C ALA A 189 5.49 7.84 14.46
N ARG A 190 5.67 7.82 15.79
CA ARG A 190 4.92 8.65 16.75
C ARG A 190 5.15 10.16 16.57
N SER A 191 6.28 10.53 15.99
CA SER A 191 6.63 11.93 15.71
C SER A 191 6.08 12.41 14.35
N HIS A 192 5.88 11.50 13.39
CA HIS A 192 5.44 11.82 12.04
C HIS A 192 3.94 11.63 11.83
N TYR A 193 3.38 10.50 12.27
CA TYR A 193 1.98 10.16 12.04
C TYR A 193 1.11 10.75 13.16
N PRO A 194 -0.05 11.33 12.83
CA PRO A 194 -1.05 11.64 13.85
C PRO A 194 -1.54 10.36 14.51
N GLU A 195 -2.18 10.49 15.67
CA GLU A 195 -2.84 9.36 16.33
C GLU A 195 -3.92 8.77 15.43
N PHE A 196 -4.01 7.44 15.39
CA PHE A 196 -4.92 6.71 14.51
C PHE A 196 -5.49 5.49 15.24
N ASP A 197 -6.64 5.01 14.78
CA ASP A 197 -7.24 3.79 15.31
C ASP A 197 -6.60 2.54 14.68
N LEU A 198 -6.37 1.53 15.51
CA LEU A 198 -5.85 0.23 15.12
C LEU A 198 -6.91 -0.71 14.52
N GLU A 199 -8.19 -0.33 14.54
CA GLU A 199 -9.30 -1.21 14.15
C GLU A 199 -9.15 -1.78 12.74
N ASN A 200 -8.72 -0.96 11.79
CA ASN A 200 -8.45 -1.39 10.42
C ASN A 200 -7.38 -2.51 10.36
N TYR A 201 -6.31 -2.40 11.15
CA TYR A 201 -5.29 -3.45 11.25
C TYR A 201 -5.82 -4.69 12.00
N ARG A 202 -6.69 -4.52 13.01
CA ARG A 202 -7.33 -5.66 13.71
C ARG A 202 -8.19 -6.47 12.76
N VAL A 203 -9.00 -5.80 11.93
CA VAL A 203 -9.82 -6.44 10.89
C VAL A 203 -8.94 -7.20 9.90
N GLY A 204 -7.89 -6.56 9.38
CA GLY A 204 -6.97 -7.20 8.43
C GLY A 204 -6.27 -8.44 9.01
N VAL A 205 -5.85 -8.38 10.27
CA VAL A 205 -5.28 -9.54 11.00
C VAL A 205 -6.32 -10.65 11.14
N LEU A 206 -7.56 -10.33 11.53
CA LEU A 206 -8.63 -11.32 11.68
C LEU A 206 -8.94 -12.01 10.34
N GLN A 207 -8.98 -11.26 9.24
CA GLN A 207 -9.17 -11.79 7.89
C GLN A 207 -8.03 -12.73 7.50
N ALA A 208 -6.78 -12.32 7.69
CA ALA A 208 -5.61 -13.15 7.42
C ALA A 208 -5.65 -14.48 8.19
N LEU A 209 -5.97 -14.44 9.49
CA LEU A 209 -6.09 -15.65 10.32
C LEU A 209 -7.32 -16.49 9.97
N SER A 210 -8.43 -15.88 9.56
CA SER A 210 -9.64 -16.58 9.09
C SER A 210 -9.34 -17.38 7.81
N ILE A 211 -8.65 -16.77 6.85
CA ILE A 211 -8.23 -17.44 5.61
C ILE A 211 -7.21 -18.54 5.90
N ALA A 212 -6.21 -18.25 6.73
CA ALA A 212 -5.19 -19.25 7.07
C ALA A 212 -5.78 -20.49 7.76
N SER A 213 -6.83 -20.31 8.57
CA SER A 213 -7.53 -21.41 9.25
C SER A 213 -8.60 -22.10 8.40
N GLY A 214 -8.82 -21.63 7.17
CA GLY A 214 -9.83 -22.19 6.26
C GLY A 214 -11.28 -21.85 6.66
N ARG A 215 -11.49 -20.88 7.55
CA ARG A 215 -12.83 -20.39 7.94
C ARG A 215 -13.43 -19.41 6.94
N SER A 216 -12.60 -18.81 6.10
CA SER A 216 -13.00 -17.89 5.03
C SER A 216 -12.08 -18.07 3.82
N SER A 217 -12.56 -17.69 2.64
CA SER A 217 -11.79 -17.60 1.41
C SER A 217 -11.38 -16.16 1.11
N MET A 218 -10.40 -15.97 0.22
CA MET A 218 -9.98 -14.63 -0.22
C MET A 218 -11.14 -13.83 -0.82
N ALA A 219 -11.96 -14.48 -1.65
CA ALA A 219 -13.11 -13.85 -2.29
C ALA A 219 -14.19 -13.42 -1.29
N GLU A 220 -14.38 -14.19 -0.21
CA GLU A 220 -15.30 -13.81 0.87
C GLU A 220 -14.76 -12.60 1.66
N ALA A 221 -13.46 -12.55 1.93
CA ALA A 221 -12.83 -11.39 2.57
C ALA A 221 -12.94 -10.11 1.72
N GLU A 222 -12.80 -10.21 0.39
CA GLU A 222 -13.01 -9.09 -0.54
C GLU A 222 -14.45 -8.53 -0.47
N LEU A 223 -15.45 -9.42 -0.41
CA LEU A 223 -16.85 -9.04 -0.26
C LEU A 223 -17.14 -8.36 1.09
N GLU A 224 -16.45 -8.77 2.15
CA GLU A 224 -16.58 -8.12 3.46
C GLU A 224 -15.90 -6.74 3.49
N MET A 225 -14.72 -6.57 2.87
CA MET A 225 -14.04 -5.28 2.76
C MET A 225 -14.86 -4.26 1.97
N SER A 226 -15.41 -4.66 0.82
CA SER A 226 -16.23 -3.78 -0.01
C SER A 226 -17.50 -3.32 0.73
N ARG A 227 -18.18 -4.23 1.46
CA ARG A 227 -19.33 -3.86 2.30
C ARG A 227 -18.98 -2.95 3.47
N SER A 228 -17.81 -3.13 4.07
CA SER A 228 -17.38 -2.29 5.19
C SER A 228 -16.96 -0.90 4.73
N GLN A 229 -16.30 -0.77 3.57
CA GLN A 229 -16.02 0.53 2.94
C GLN A 229 -17.31 1.27 2.56
N GLU A 230 -18.31 0.59 1.99
CA GLU A 230 -19.63 1.17 1.71
C GLU A 230 -20.37 1.63 2.97
N SER A 231 -20.20 0.93 4.11
CA SER A 231 -20.82 1.31 5.38
C SER A 231 -20.15 2.49 6.09
N VAL A 232 -18.87 2.77 5.79
CA VAL A 232 -18.13 3.90 6.36
C VAL A 232 -18.42 5.18 5.58
N ASP A 233 -18.70 5.08 4.27
CA ASP A 233 -19.16 6.21 3.44
C ASP A 233 -20.60 6.69 3.78
N ASP A 234 -21.38 5.90 4.52
CA ASP A 234 -22.72 6.29 5.03
C ASP A 234 -22.65 7.08 6.38
N GLN A 235 -21.45 7.27 6.95
CA GLN A 235 -21.22 8.11 8.13
C GLN A 235 -20.47 9.40 7.76
N GLY A 236 -21.12 10.23 6.94
CA GLY A 236 -20.97 11.69 6.92
C GLY A 236 -19.54 12.24 6.79
N ILE A 237 -18.97 12.14 5.59
CA ILE A 237 -18.00 13.14 5.10
C ILE A 237 -18.46 13.56 3.70
N GLU A 238 -18.95 14.78 3.57
CA GLU A 238 -19.04 15.43 2.26
C GLU A 238 -17.63 15.50 1.66
N SER A 239 -17.43 14.86 0.52
CA SER A 239 -16.33 15.16 -0.38
C SER A 239 -16.84 15.18 -1.83
N PRO A 240 -16.28 16.08 -2.65
CA PRO A 240 -16.97 16.65 -3.79
C PRO A 240 -17.03 15.69 -4.98
N GLU A 241 -18.19 15.67 -5.64
CA GLU A 241 -18.44 14.91 -6.86
C GLU A 241 -17.49 15.32 -8.00
N THR A 242 -16.85 14.34 -8.63
CA THR A 242 -16.41 14.45 -10.03
C THR A 242 -17.04 13.30 -10.82
N LYS A 243 -18.10 13.60 -11.56
CA LYS A 243 -18.73 12.66 -12.51
C LYS A 243 -18.05 12.74 -13.87
N ALA A 244 -17.75 11.57 -14.43
CA ALA A 244 -17.46 11.37 -15.85
C ALA A 244 -18.78 11.19 -16.65
N PRO A 245 -18.74 11.34 -18.00
CA PRO A 245 -19.85 11.84 -18.80
C PRO A 245 -20.80 10.76 -19.32
N ILE A 246 -22.08 11.10 -19.46
CA ILE A 246 -23.07 10.34 -20.24
C ILE A 246 -23.67 11.29 -21.27
N GLU A 247 -23.59 10.92 -22.55
CA GLU A 247 -24.15 11.67 -23.68
C GLU A 247 -25.68 11.80 -23.57
N PRO A 248 -26.25 12.98 -23.87
CA PRO A 248 -27.68 13.20 -23.74
C PRO A 248 -28.45 12.86 -25.02
N VAL A 249 -29.58 12.16 -24.85
CA VAL A 249 -30.68 12.08 -25.82
C VAL A 249 -31.86 12.89 -25.28
N GLY A 250 -32.23 13.98 -25.96
CA GLY A 250 -33.46 14.73 -25.72
C GLY A 250 -33.25 16.25 -25.58
N ASP A 251 -34.15 17.03 -26.21
CA ASP A 251 -34.03 18.47 -26.46
C ASP A 251 -34.32 19.33 -25.21
N ILE A 252 -33.30 19.50 -24.37
CA ILE A 252 -33.30 20.37 -23.17
C ILE A 252 -33.15 21.85 -23.56
N SER A 253 -32.65 22.12 -24.78
CA SER A 253 -32.35 23.46 -25.28
C SER A 253 -33.59 24.35 -25.33
N ALA A 254 -34.75 23.81 -25.71
CA ALA A 254 -36.01 24.57 -25.73
C ALA A 254 -36.51 24.98 -24.33
N THR A 255 -36.17 24.19 -23.30
CA THR A 255 -36.57 24.47 -21.91
C THR A 255 -35.65 25.51 -21.28
N ILE A 256 -34.36 25.46 -21.60
CA ILE A 256 -33.36 26.41 -21.12
C ILE A 256 -33.57 27.79 -21.74
N ILE A 257 -33.85 27.88 -23.06
CA ILE A 257 -34.10 29.16 -23.73
C ILE A 257 -35.31 29.88 -23.13
N ARG A 258 -36.41 29.15 -22.85
CA ARG A 258 -37.60 29.71 -22.17
C ARG A 258 -37.31 30.20 -20.75
N ALA A 259 -36.45 29.51 -20.01
CA ALA A 259 -36.08 29.91 -18.66
C ALA A 259 -35.23 31.19 -18.67
N ILE A 260 -34.32 31.31 -19.64
CA ILE A 260 -33.44 32.48 -19.79
C ILE A 260 -34.23 33.71 -20.26
N GLU A 261 -35.14 33.58 -21.23
CA GLU A 261 -36.00 34.69 -21.68
C GLU A 261 -36.93 35.21 -20.58
N SER A 262 -37.34 34.35 -19.63
CA SER A 262 -38.20 34.75 -18.50
C SER A 262 -37.47 35.53 -17.40
N ALA A 263 -36.14 35.49 -17.39
CA ALA A 263 -35.29 36.00 -16.32
C ALA A 263 -34.41 37.20 -16.75
N ASP A 264 -34.39 37.56 -18.02
CA ASP A 264 -33.54 38.66 -18.51
C ASP A 264 -34.18 40.03 -18.27
N GLY A 265 -33.63 40.76 -17.27
CA GLY A 265 -34.09 42.06 -16.78
C GLY A 265 -33.58 43.27 -17.56
N GLY A 266 -33.12 43.09 -18.80
CA GLY A 266 -33.00 44.17 -19.78
C GLY A 266 -31.93 45.25 -19.51
N GLN A 267 -30.86 44.97 -18.78
CA GLN A 267 -29.71 45.87 -18.69
C GLN A 267 -28.44 45.19 -19.20
N GLY A 268 -28.24 45.25 -20.52
CA GLY A 268 -26.99 44.87 -21.15
C GLY A 268 -25.90 45.93 -20.95
N ALA A 269 -24.64 45.49 -20.85
CA ALA A 269 -23.48 46.35 -21.03
C ALA A 269 -23.03 46.26 -22.50
N GLU A 270 -22.97 47.39 -23.20
CA GLU A 270 -22.31 47.49 -24.50
C GLU A 270 -20.79 47.53 -24.29
N TYR A 271 -20.08 46.60 -24.91
CA TYR A 271 -18.66 46.75 -25.22
C TYR A 271 -18.53 47.00 -26.73
N ASP A 272 -17.99 48.17 -27.06
CA ASP A 272 -17.66 48.60 -28.41
C ASP A 272 -16.47 47.79 -28.97
N SER A 273 -16.42 47.71 -30.31
CA SER A 273 -15.57 46.81 -31.10
C SER A 273 -14.08 47.16 -31.15
#